data_AF-A0ABD5YEX0-F1
#
_entry.id   AF-A0ABD5YEX0-F1
#
_cell.length_a   1.000
_cell.length_b   1.000
_cell.length_c   1.000
_cell.angle_alpha   90.00
_cell.angle_beta   90.00
_cell.angle_gamma   90.00
#
_symmetry.space_group_name_H-M   'P 1'
#
loop_
_entity.id
_entity.type
_entity.pdbx_description
1 polymer ?
#
loop_
_entity_poly.entity_id
_entity_poly.type
_entity_poly.pdbx_seq_one_letter_code
_entity_poly.pdbx_strand_id
1 'polypeptide(L)' 'MSQNREAPEDQVDTSNVGGLEEVIPEPLMPVWRRIELIQDFRRAHGNTYVTALEILTATALAVGYGWWVLLYFTGGGVSL' A
#
# COMPACT_ATOMS: atom_id res chain seq x y z
N MET A 1 -8.93 -43.85 -9.18
CA MET A 1 -7.96 -42.72 -9.20
C MET A 1 -8.60 -41.60 -8.40
N SER A 2 -8.14 -41.40 -7.16
CA SER A 2 -8.69 -40.41 -6.23
C SER A 2 -8.04 -39.05 -6.51
N GLN A 3 -8.83 -38.03 -6.83
CA GLN A 3 -8.32 -36.66 -6.95
C GLN A 3 -7.83 -36.20 -5.59
N ASN A 4 -6.55 -35.88 -5.50
CA ASN A 4 -5.95 -35.19 -4.36
C ASN A 4 -6.70 -33.86 -4.18
N ARG A 5 -7.41 -33.70 -3.06
CA ARG A 5 -7.91 -32.39 -2.62
C ARG A 5 -6.70 -31.58 -2.17
N GLU A 6 -6.22 -30.68 -3.03
CA GLU A 6 -5.38 -29.57 -2.60
C GLU A 6 -6.12 -28.81 -1.50
N ALA A 7 -5.48 -28.74 -0.34
CA ALA A 7 -6.00 -28.01 0.81
C ALA A 7 -6.12 -26.53 0.41
N PRO A 8 -7.25 -25.87 0.72
CA PRO A 8 -7.33 -24.43 0.61
C PRO A 8 -6.43 -23.89 1.72
N GLU A 9 -5.22 -23.45 1.37
CA GLU A 9 -4.50 -22.47 2.16
C GLU A 9 -5.50 -21.33 2.38
N ASP A 10 -6.01 -21.21 3.60
CA ASP A 10 -6.99 -20.23 4.01
C ASP A 10 -6.53 -18.86 3.49
N GLN A 11 -7.20 -18.37 2.44
CA GLN A 11 -7.14 -16.98 2.05
C GLN A 11 -7.84 -16.23 3.18
N VAL A 12 -7.10 -16.00 4.27
CA VAL A 12 -7.56 -15.20 5.39
C VAL A 12 -7.81 -13.83 4.80
N ASP A 13 -9.09 -13.51 4.61
CA ASP A 13 -9.54 -12.25 4.06
C ASP A 13 -9.22 -11.13 5.07
N THR A 14 -8.02 -10.55 4.93
CA THR A 14 -7.54 -9.50 5.84
C THR A 14 -8.25 -8.16 5.61
N SER A 15 -9.18 -8.07 4.65
CA SER A 15 -9.94 -6.84 4.40
C SER A 15 -10.88 -6.48 5.56
N ASN A 16 -11.27 -7.49 6.36
CA ASN A 16 -12.19 -7.37 7.48
C ASN A 16 -11.58 -7.79 8.84
N VAL A 17 -10.36 -7.36 9.15
CA VAL A 17 -9.71 -7.61 10.46
C VAL A 17 -10.24 -6.75 11.62
N GLY A 18 -11.39 -6.08 11.43
CA GLY A 18 -12.00 -5.19 12.43
C GLY A 18 -12.71 -5.88 13.60
N GLY A 19 -12.65 -7.22 13.70
CA GLY A 19 -13.35 -8.02 14.71
C GLY A 19 -12.44 -8.66 15.76
N LEU A 20 -11.24 -8.15 15.98
CA LEU A 20 -10.27 -8.72 16.94
C LEU A 20 -10.57 -8.36 18.40
N GLU A 21 -11.56 -7.50 18.67
CA GLU A 21 -12.01 -7.18 20.04
C GLU A 21 -12.49 -8.43 20.80
N GLU A 22 -13.03 -9.43 20.11
CA GLU A 22 -13.52 -10.70 20.70
C GLU A 22 -12.38 -11.66 21.12
N VAL A 23 -11.15 -11.47 20.61
CA VAL A 23 -10.00 -12.37 20.85
C VAL A 23 -8.98 -11.77 21.81
N ILE A 24 -9.11 -10.50 22.19
CA ILE A 24 -8.09 -9.80 22.97
C ILE A 24 -8.42 -9.85 24.46
N PRO A 25 -7.55 -10.43 25.29
CA PRO A 25 -7.80 -10.50 26.72
C PRO A 25 -7.79 -9.09 27.35
N GLU A 26 -8.67 -8.86 28.33
CA GLU A 26 -8.88 -7.56 29.00
C GLU A 26 -7.61 -6.78 29.40
N PRO A 27 -6.48 -7.39 29.82
CA PRO A 27 -5.26 -6.67 30.13
C PRO A 27 -4.61 -5.96 28.93
N LEU A 28 -4.89 -6.45 27.70
CA LEU A 28 -4.31 -5.93 26.46
C LEU A 28 -5.24 -4.92 25.75
N MET A 29 -6.51 -4.82 26.16
CA MET A 29 -7.45 -3.77 25.73
C MET A 29 -6.86 -2.35 25.68
N PRO A 30 -6.13 -1.85 26.70
CA PRO A 30 -5.57 -0.49 26.65
C PRO A 30 -4.54 -0.30 25.53
N VAL A 31 -3.80 -1.35 25.17
CA VAL A 31 -2.84 -1.33 24.04
C VAL A 31 -3.59 -1.52 22.72
N TRP A 32 -4.57 -2.41 22.69
CA TRP A 32 -5.40 -2.66 21.50
C TRP A 32 -6.14 -1.39 21.05
N ARG A 33 -6.71 -0.63 21.97
CA ARG A 33 -7.40 0.63 21.68
C ARG A 33 -6.50 1.67 20.99
N ARG A 34 -5.17 1.59 21.20
CA ARG A 34 -4.20 2.45 20.50
C ARG A 34 -3.95 1.98 19.07
N ILE A 35 -3.88 0.67 18.85
CA ILE A 35 -3.71 0.07 17.53
C ILE A 35 -4.95 0.33 16.68
N GLU A 36 -6.13 0.19 17.26
CA GLU A 36 -7.42 0.44 16.63
C GLU A 36 -7.56 1.90 16.17
N LEU A 37 -7.16 2.87 16.99
CA LEU A 37 -7.08 4.28 16.58
C LEU A 37 -6.18 4.51 15.36
N ILE A 38 -5.05 3.79 15.28
CA ILE A 38 -4.13 3.87 14.14
C ILE A 38 -4.74 3.20 12.90
N GLN A 39 -5.44 2.08 13.07
CA GLN A 39 -6.16 1.41 11.99
C GLN A 39 -7.33 2.25 11.47
N ASP A 40 -8.10 2.88 12.35
CA ASP A 40 -9.19 3.79 11.99
C ASP A 40 -8.69 5.03 11.29
N PHE A 41 -7.59 5.62 11.79
CA PHE A 41 -6.92 6.72 11.10
C PHE A 41 -6.48 6.32 9.69
N ARG A 42 -5.90 5.12 9.54
CA ARG A 42 -5.51 4.58 8.23
C ARG A 42 -6.71 4.28 7.34
N ARG A 43 -7.81 3.76 7.88
CA ARG A 43 -9.03 3.48 7.12
C ARG A 43 -9.69 4.78 6.65
N ALA A 44 -9.67 5.83 7.47
CA ALA A 44 -10.26 7.12 7.14
C ALA A 44 -9.38 7.98 6.21
N HIS A 45 -8.06 8.01 6.42
CA HIS A 45 -7.17 8.97 5.72
C HIS A 45 -6.10 8.29 4.86
N GLY A 46 -5.89 6.99 5.00
CA GLY A 46 -4.84 6.26 4.29
C GLY A 46 -4.98 6.35 2.78
N ASN A 47 -6.21 6.24 2.25
CA ASN A 47 -6.43 6.34 0.81
C ASN A 47 -6.02 7.72 0.27
N THR A 48 -6.43 8.80 0.94
CA THR A 48 -6.12 10.18 0.50
C THR A 48 -4.63 10.48 0.55
N TYR A 49 -3.93 10.11 1.62
CA TYR A 49 -2.49 10.35 1.74
C TYR A 49 -1.68 9.51 0.77
N VAL A 50 -2.00 8.22 0.62
CA VAL A 50 -1.33 7.33 -0.34
C VAL A 50 -1.56 7.82 -1.76
N THR A 51 -2.80 8.17 -2.11
CA THR A 51 -3.14 8.74 -3.43
C THR A 51 -2.36 10.03 -3.70
N ALA A 52 -2.26 10.94 -2.72
CA ALA A 52 -1.49 12.17 -2.87
C ALA A 52 0.01 11.90 -3.10
N LEU A 53 0.59 10.98 -2.34
CA LEU A 53 1.99 10.55 -2.49
C LEU A 53 2.24 9.86 -3.84
N GLU A 54 1.28 9.05 -4.28
CA GLU A 54 1.29 8.40 -5.59
C GLU A 54 1.28 9.42 -6.71
N ILE A 55 0.38 10.42 -6.65
CA ILE A 55 0.33 11.51 -7.65
C ILE A 55 1.64 12.29 -7.67
N LEU A 56 2.18 12.66 -6.49
CA LEU A 56 3.45 13.38 -6.40
C LEU A 56 4.59 12.56 -7.01
N THR A 57 4.67 11.27 -6.70
CA THR A 57 5.70 10.37 -7.23
C THR A 57 5.55 10.17 -8.73
N ALA A 58 4.33 9.93 -9.22
CA ALA A 58 4.03 9.80 -10.64
C ALA A 58 4.41 11.08 -11.40
N THR A 59 4.11 12.24 -10.82
CA THR A 59 4.48 13.55 -11.40
C THR A 59 5.99 13.72 -11.47
N ALA A 60 6.71 13.42 -10.38
CA ALA A 60 8.17 13.51 -10.34
C ALA A 60 8.82 12.59 -11.38
N LEU A 61 8.32 11.35 -11.52
CA LEU A 61 8.78 10.40 -12.52
C LEU A 61 8.49 10.88 -13.95
N ALA A 62 7.29 11.39 -14.21
CA ALA A 62 6.92 11.90 -15.53
C ALA A 62 7.79 13.09 -15.96
N VAL A 63 8.02 14.05 -15.04
CA VAL A 63 8.89 15.21 -15.29
C VAL A 63 10.34 14.77 -15.50
N GLY A 64 10.87 13.90 -14.62
CA GLY A 64 12.24 13.39 -14.73
C GLY A 64 12.48 12.64 -16.04
N TYR A 65 11.52 11.81 -16.46
CA TYR A 65 11.59 11.10 -17.73
C TYR A 65 11.51 12.05 -18.93
N GLY A 66 10.57 13.00 -18.93
CA GLY A 66 10.46 14.00 -19.99
C GLY A 66 11.73 14.84 -20.14
N TRP A 67 12.33 15.23 -19.02
CA TRP A 67 13.62 15.92 -18.99
C TRP A 67 14.75 15.06 -19.56
N TRP A 68 14.84 13.79 -19.15
CA TRP A 68 15.83 12.85 -19.69
C TRP A 68 15.67 12.67 -21.20
N VAL A 69 14.44 12.52 -21.70
CA VAL A 69 14.14 12.43 -23.14
C VAL A 69 14.60 13.68 -23.88
N LEU A 70 14.33 14.86 -23.32
CA LEU A 70 14.80 16.12 -23.90
C LEU A 70 16.32 16.16 -23.98
N LEU A 71 17.03 15.78 -22.91
CA LEU A 71 18.50 15.70 -22.92
C LEU A 71 19.03 14.65 -23.89
N TYR A 72 18.36 13.51 -24.04
CA TYR A 72 18.75 12.48 -25.01
C TYR A 72 18.73 13.04 -26.44
N PHE A 73 17.66 13.74 -26.82
CA PHE A 73 17.52 14.29 -28.16
C PHE A 73 18.32 15.58 -28.40
N THR A 74 18.46 16.45 -27.39
CA THR A 74 19.18 17.73 -27.54
C THR A 74 20.66 17.63 -27.21
N GLY A 75 21.04 16.79 -26.24
CA GLY A 75 22.43 16.53 -25.86
C GLY A 75 23.16 15.60 -26.83
N GLY A 76 22.43 14.70 -27.51
CA GLY A 76 22.98 13.88 -28.60
C GLY A 76 23.40 14.69 -29.85
N GLY A 77 22.96 15.94 -29.97
CA GLY A 77 23.35 16.86 -31.05
C GLY A 77 24.65 17.63 -30.82
N VAL A 78 25.25 17.56 -29.62
CA VAL A 78 26.52 18.25 -29.27
C VAL A 78 27.72 17.30 -29.38
N SER A 79 27.50 16.04 -29.76
CA SER A 79 28.56 15.03 -29.91
C SER A 79 28.39 14.26 -31.22
N LEU A 80 28.59 14.96 -32.34
CA LEU A 80 28.94 14.41 -33.66
C LEU A 80 29.86 15.39 -34.38
#